data_AF-A0A1H5U3J1-F1
#
_entry.id   AF-A0A1H5U3J1-F1
#
_cell.length_a   1.000
_cell.length_b   1.000
_cell.length_c   1.000
_cell.angle_alpha   90.00
_cell.angle_beta   90.00
_cell.angle_gamma   90.00
#
_symmetry.space_group_name_H-M   'P 1'
#
loop_
_entity.id
_entity.type
_entity.pdbx_description
1 polymer ?
#
loop_
_entity_poly.entity_id
_entity_poly.type
_entity_poly.pdbx_seq_one_letter_code
_entity_poly.pdbx_strand_id
1 'polypeptide(L)'
;MMPKLLAMTCCLALSLPAVAQQPAPPSIPEPHHLSPTLQLPVDVIVFDLRREALEPKRWGFEIHADGHGRYYAQGAPTVEAPSGTVWQDVTVSKATMERLLAGAQHDDRCETRAKHIANTGQKTLSFVHGDAWFTCSFNFSDNEAVTKTEETFQALAETIQFGVRLQHERRFDRLSLDPEMESLEGELKGGRALEIANIAPILKSLAQDERVIDRVRRRAARMLESAGLTQNPSQSQEALPR
;
A
#
# COMPACT_ATOMS: atom_id res chain seq x y z
N MET A 1 -4.00 50.50 50.90
CA MET A 1 -2.74 50.75 51.62
C MET A 1 -1.71 49.71 51.18
N MET A 2 -0.54 50.19 50.79
CA MET A 2 0.68 49.52 50.28
C MET A 2 1.29 48.47 51.25
N PRO A 3 2.27 47.62 50.87
CA PRO A 3 3.32 47.93 49.88
C PRO A 3 3.75 46.85 48.86
N LYS A 4 4.44 47.39 47.85
CA LYS A 4 5.17 46.77 46.75
C LYS A 4 6.50 46.19 47.25
N LEU A 5 6.88 45.00 46.79
CA LEU A 5 8.26 44.51 46.88
C LEU A 5 9.00 44.76 45.56
N LEU A 6 10.17 45.38 45.71
CA LEU A 6 11.13 45.75 44.69
C LEU A 6 12.04 44.53 44.45
N ALA A 7 12.06 43.97 43.24
CA ALA A 7 13.00 42.91 42.88
C ALA A 7 14.18 43.52 42.11
N MET A 8 15.36 43.32 42.68
CA MET A 8 16.64 43.91 42.34
C MET A 8 17.30 43.18 41.17
N THR A 9 17.63 43.96 40.15
CA THR A 9 18.38 43.60 38.94
C THR A 9 19.80 43.13 39.27
N CYS A 10 20.20 41.96 38.74
CA CYS A 10 21.60 41.53 38.72
C CYS A 10 22.00 41.20 37.28
N CYS A 11 22.75 42.12 36.64
CA CYS A 11 23.35 41.93 35.33
C CYS A 11 24.66 41.15 35.47
N LEU A 12 24.69 39.91 34.99
CA LEU A 12 25.91 39.15 34.73
C LEU A 12 26.16 39.12 33.22
N ALA A 13 27.06 39.99 32.77
CA ALA A 13 27.56 40.00 31.40
C ALA A 13 28.61 38.89 31.24
N LEU A 14 28.27 37.83 30.49
CA LEU A 14 29.22 36.83 30.02
C LEU A 14 29.80 37.29 28.69
N SER A 15 31.09 37.62 28.70
CA SER A 15 31.90 37.90 27.52
C SER A 15 32.34 36.59 26.85
N LEU A 16 31.93 36.38 25.60
CA LEU A 16 32.41 35.29 24.75
C LEU A 16 33.69 35.74 24.00
N PRO A 17 34.73 34.89 23.89
CA PRO A 17 35.89 35.21 23.07
C PRO A 17 35.54 35.09 21.57
N ALA A 18 36.03 36.06 20.79
CA ALA A 18 35.91 36.09 19.34
C ALA A 18 36.69 34.93 18.70
N VAL A 19 35.98 34.08 17.95
CA VAL A 19 36.60 33.06 17.08
C VAL A 19 37.04 33.74 15.80
N ALA A 20 38.35 33.71 15.51
CA ALA A 20 38.92 34.22 14.27
C ALA A 20 38.44 33.38 13.08
N GLN A 21 37.84 34.03 12.08
CA GLN A 21 37.45 33.40 10.80
C GLN A 21 38.69 33.14 9.95
N GLN A 22 38.92 31.87 9.63
CA GLN A 22 39.93 31.45 8.67
C GLN A 22 39.46 31.79 7.24
N PRO A 23 40.32 32.32 6.35
CA PRO A 23 39.94 32.63 4.98
C PRO A 23 39.64 31.35 4.19
N ALA A 24 38.56 31.39 3.40
CA ALA A 24 38.12 30.29 2.55
C ALA A 24 39.18 29.96 1.47
N PRO A 25 39.40 28.68 1.14
CA PRO A 25 40.26 28.30 0.03
C PRO A 25 39.66 28.73 -1.33
N PRO A 26 40.51 29.01 -2.34
CA PRO A 26 40.06 29.50 -3.64
C PRO A 26 39.26 28.44 -4.41
N SER A 27 38.14 28.87 -4.99
CA SER A 27 37.26 28.06 -5.82
C SER A 27 37.91 27.74 -7.18
N ILE A 28 37.93 26.47 -7.56
CA ILE A 28 38.36 26.01 -8.90
C ILE A 28 37.13 26.03 -9.83
N PRO A 29 37.23 26.56 -11.07
CA PRO A 29 36.10 26.57 -12.01
C PRO A 29 36.08 25.36 -12.96
N GLU A 30 34.87 24.76 -13.07
CA GLU A 30 34.22 24.12 -14.25
C GLU A 30 34.83 22.86 -14.91
N PRO A 31 34.15 22.14 -15.84
CA PRO A 31 32.70 21.92 -16.08
C PRO A 31 32.34 20.45 -16.45
N HIS A 32 31.03 20.11 -16.48
CA HIS A 32 30.40 18.86 -16.99
C HIS A 32 30.83 17.57 -16.23
N HIS A 33 29.95 16.74 -15.68
CA HIS A 33 28.94 15.94 -16.35
C HIS A 33 27.76 15.75 -15.39
N LEU A 34 26.59 16.26 -15.77
CA LEU A 34 25.35 15.70 -15.23
C LEU A 34 25.23 14.31 -15.85
N SER A 35 25.49 13.28 -15.05
CA SER A 35 25.09 11.91 -15.36
C SER A 35 23.60 11.94 -15.76
N PRO A 36 23.20 11.19 -16.81
CA PRO A 36 21.80 11.15 -17.20
C PRO A 36 21.01 10.66 -15.99
N THR A 37 20.07 11.50 -15.59
CA THR A 37 19.07 11.26 -14.57
C THR A 37 18.61 9.81 -14.67
N LEU A 38 18.79 9.00 -13.61
CA LEU A 38 17.94 7.85 -13.42
C LEU A 38 16.51 8.40 -13.45
N GLN A 39 15.80 8.21 -14.56
CA GLN A 39 14.36 8.44 -14.63
C GLN A 39 13.75 7.46 -13.63
N LEU A 40 13.50 7.95 -12.42
CA LEU A 40 12.48 7.38 -11.56
C LEU A 40 11.21 7.32 -12.43
N PRO A 41 10.48 6.21 -12.48
CA PRO A 41 9.17 6.23 -13.11
C PRO A 41 8.35 7.28 -12.37
N VAL A 42 8.16 8.42 -13.03
CA VAL A 42 7.61 9.66 -12.44
C VAL A 42 6.10 9.61 -12.22
N ASP A 43 5.51 8.41 -12.35
CA ASP A 43 4.09 8.20 -12.20
C ASP A 43 3.83 7.11 -11.15
N VAL A 44 3.44 7.53 -9.94
CA VAL A 44 3.11 6.63 -8.82
C VAL A 44 1.87 7.12 -8.10
N ILE A 45 0.99 6.19 -7.75
CA ILE A 45 -0.13 6.41 -6.86
C ILE A 45 0.11 5.67 -5.55
N VAL A 46 -0.06 6.38 -4.43
CA VAL A 46 0.17 5.87 -3.08
C VAL A 46 -1.11 6.02 -2.29
N PHE A 47 -1.49 4.97 -1.58
CA PHE A 47 -2.63 4.98 -0.68
C PHE A 47 -2.23 4.46 0.69
N ASP A 48 -2.65 5.15 1.75
CA ASP A 48 -2.40 4.78 3.14
C ASP A 48 -3.72 4.84 3.93
N LEU A 49 -4.12 3.75 4.56
CA LEU A 49 -5.25 3.70 5.49
C LEU A 49 -4.76 3.40 6.91
N ARG A 50 -5.22 4.20 7.88
CA ARG A 50 -4.97 4.02 9.31
C ARG A 50 -6.27 3.88 10.09
N ARG A 51 -6.37 2.82 10.88
CA ARG A 51 -7.53 2.47 11.71
C ARG A 51 -7.03 1.89 13.03
N GLU A 52 -6.85 2.74 14.04
CA GLU A 52 -6.27 2.36 15.34
C GLU A 52 -7.01 1.20 16.05
N ALA A 53 -8.31 1.06 15.81
CA ALA A 53 -9.16 0.07 16.46
C ALA A 53 -9.29 -1.27 15.70
N LEU A 54 -8.68 -1.40 14.51
CA LEU A 54 -8.78 -2.60 13.67
C LEU A 54 -7.40 -3.15 13.35
N GLU A 55 -7.32 -4.46 13.12
CA GLU A 55 -6.10 -5.10 12.60
C GLU A 55 -6.28 -5.46 11.11
N PRO A 56 -5.27 -5.20 10.25
CA PRO A 56 -4.07 -4.43 10.55
C PRO A 56 -4.40 -2.95 10.81
N LYS A 57 -3.70 -2.35 11.78
CA LYS A 57 -3.89 -0.93 12.16
C LYS A 57 -3.60 0.03 11.02
N ARG A 58 -2.69 -0.37 10.14
CA ARG A 58 -2.29 0.41 8.99
C ARG A 58 -1.97 -0.51 7.82
N TRP A 59 -2.42 -0.13 6.64
CA TRP A 59 -2.05 -0.79 5.40
C TRP A 59 -2.08 0.21 4.25
N GLY A 60 -1.42 -0.12 3.16
CA GLY A 60 -1.37 0.77 2.01
C GLY A 60 -0.76 0.13 0.77
N PHE A 61 -0.67 0.95 -0.27
CA PHE A 61 -0.12 0.59 -1.55
C PHE A 61 0.80 1.68 -2.08
N GLU A 62 1.79 1.25 -2.84
CA GLU A 62 2.57 2.07 -3.77
C GLU A 62 2.48 1.40 -5.14
N ILE A 63 1.82 2.03 -6.11
CA ILE A 63 1.59 1.44 -7.44
C ILE A 63 2.08 2.39 -8.52
N HIS A 64 2.97 1.91 -9.38
CA HIS A 64 3.49 2.64 -10.51
C HIS A 64 2.54 2.55 -11.70
N ALA A 65 2.58 3.53 -12.60
CA ALA A 65 1.68 3.60 -13.76
C ALA A 65 1.77 2.40 -14.74
N ASP A 66 2.85 1.62 -14.67
CA ASP A 66 2.99 0.37 -15.42
C ASP A 66 2.17 -0.80 -14.84
N GLY A 67 1.52 -0.59 -13.69
CA GLY A 67 0.69 -1.57 -13.00
C GLY A 67 1.44 -2.42 -11.98
N HIS A 68 2.76 -2.24 -11.83
CA HIS A 68 3.54 -2.90 -10.78
C HIS A 68 3.55 -2.07 -9.50
N GLY A 69 3.58 -2.74 -8.36
CA GLY A 69 3.58 -2.04 -7.09
C GLY A 69 3.83 -2.94 -5.91
N ARG A 70 3.60 -2.38 -4.73
CA ARG A 70 3.73 -3.09 -3.46
C ARG A 70 2.57 -2.74 -2.55
N TYR A 71 2.09 -3.75 -1.84
CA TYR A 71 1.20 -3.62 -0.71
C TYR A 71 2.01 -3.71 0.58
N TYR A 72 1.59 -3.01 1.63
CA TYR A 72 2.05 -3.26 2.98
C TYR A 72 0.91 -3.35 3.98
N ALA A 73 1.15 -4.12 5.03
CA ALA A 73 0.35 -4.14 6.23
C ALA A 73 1.25 -4.04 7.47
N GLN A 74 0.82 -3.24 8.45
CA GLN A 74 1.47 -3.11 9.73
C GLN A 74 0.70 -3.94 10.76
N GLY A 75 1.36 -4.97 11.29
CA GLY A 75 0.89 -5.77 12.42
C GLY A 75 1.86 -5.67 13.60
N ALA A 76 1.81 -6.68 14.48
CA ALA A 76 2.74 -6.78 15.60
C ALA A 76 4.19 -7.03 15.11
N PRO A 77 5.20 -6.37 15.71
CA PRO A 77 6.60 -6.69 15.46
C PRO A 77 6.92 -8.17 15.69
N THR A 78 7.68 -8.76 14.77
CA THR A 78 8.22 -10.12 14.90
C THR A 78 9.73 -10.11 14.77
N VAL A 79 10.38 -11.24 15.02
CA VAL A 79 11.83 -11.41 14.78
C VAL A 79 12.16 -11.20 13.29
N GLU A 80 11.26 -11.64 12.40
CA GLU A 80 11.41 -11.55 10.94
C GLU A 80 11.05 -10.17 10.39
N ALA A 81 10.12 -9.46 11.04
CA ALA A 81 9.71 -8.10 10.70
C ALA A 81 9.73 -7.20 11.96
N PRO A 82 10.90 -6.67 12.37
CA PRO A 82 11.03 -5.87 13.59
C PRO A 82 10.20 -4.57 13.59
N SER A 83 9.88 -4.03 12.42
CA SER A 83 8.99 -2.87 12.27
C SER A 83 7.49 -3.24 12.37
N GLY A 84 7.16 -4.53 12.39
CA GLY A 84 5.80 -5.04 12.22
C GLY A 84 5.22 -4.83 10.82
N THR A 85 5.97 -4.24 9.89
CA THR A 85 5.51 -3.98 8.51
C THR A 85 5.94 -5.10 7.59
N VAL A 86 4.98 -5.73 6.93
CA VAL A 86 5.22 -6.75 5.90
C VAL A 86 4.85 -6.16 4.55
N TRP A 87 5.75 -6.34 3.58
CA TRP A 87 5.56 -5.90 2.20
C TRP A 87 5.32 -7.10 1.29
N GLN A 88 4.42 -6.93 0.32
CA GLN A 88 4.15 -7.91 -0.73
C GLN A 88 4.07 -7.20 -2.07
N ASP A 89 4.74 -7.76 -3.08
CA ASP A 89 4.67 -7.22 -4.44
C ASP A 89 3.29 -7.53 -5.05
N VAL A 90 2.78 -6.58 -5.81
CA VAL A 90 1.46 -6.66 -6.45
C VAL A 90 1.52 -6.21 -7.89
N THR A 91 0.54 -6.66 -8.65
CA THR A 91 0.26 -6.21 -10.00
C THR A 91 -1.20 -5.83 -10.12
N VAL A 92 -1.49 -4.81 -10.91
CA VAL A 92 -2.85 -4.41 -11.25
C VAL A 92 -3.02 -4.37 -12.76
N SER A 93 -4.19 -4.76 -13.23
CA SER A 93 -4.54 -4.65 -14.65
C SER A 93 -4.65 -3.19 -15.08
N LYS A 94 -4.55 -2.94 -16.39
CA LYS A 94 -4.77 -1.61 -16.97
C LYS A 94 -6.12 -1.00 -16.55
N ALA A 95 -7.19 -1.80 -16.59
CA ALA A 95 -8.53 -1.35 -16.20
C ALA A 95 -8.63 -0.97 -14.71
N THR A 96 -7.88 -1.66 -13.84
CA THR A 96 -7.78 -1.27 -12.43
C THR A 96 -6.94 -0.02 -12.26
N MET A 97 -5.82 0.12 -12.98
CA MET A 97 -5.01 1.33 -12.97
C MET A 97 -5.83 2.56 -13.40
N GLU A 98 -6.62 2.46 -14.47
CA GLU A 98 -7.51 3.54 -14.92
C GLU A 98 -8.50 3.99 -13.82
N ARG A 99 -9.05 3.05 -13.04
CA ARG A 99 -9.92 3.36 -11.88
C ARG A 99 -9.16 4.02 -10.74
N LEU A 100 -7.93 3.59 -10.46
CA LEU A 100 -7.09 4.18 -9.43
C LEU A 100 -6.72 5.63 -9.78
N LEU A 101 -6.40 5.90 -11.05
CA LEU A 101 -6.02 7.23 -11.53
C LEU A 101 -7.21 8.21 -11.65
N ALA A 102 -8.46 7.74 -11.58
CA ALA A 102 -9.63 8.62 -11.65
C ALA A 102 -9.63 9.67 -10.52
N GLY A 103 -9.30 9.28 -9.30
CA GLY A 103 -9.22 10.18 -8.14
C GLY A 103 -8.05 11.17 -8.18
N ALA A 104 -7.07 10.97 -9.07
CA ALA A 104 -5.91 11.84 -9.22
C ALA A 104 -6.21 13.13 -10.01
N GLN A 105 -7.38 13.23 -10.66
CA GLN A 105 -7.73 14.33 -11.57
C GLN A 105 -8.52 15.47 -10.89
N HIS A 106 -8.36 15.67 -9.58
CA HIS A 106 -9.22 16.58 -8.82
C HIS A 106 -8.46 17.58 -7.96
N ASP A 107 -9.13 18.71 -7.72
CA ASP A 107 -8.70 19.74 -6.80
C ASP A 107 -8.63 19.21 -5.36
N ASP A 108 -8.01 20.00 -4.48
CA ASP A 108 -7.72 19.83 -3.05
C ASP A 108 -8.85 19.36 -2.09
N ARG A 109 -10.01 18.93 -2.58
CA ARG A 109 -11.19 18.56 -1.78
C ARG A 109 -11.45 17.07 -1.75
N CYS A 110 -10.66 16.33 -0.98
CA CYS A 110 -10.95 14.93 -0.69
C CYS A 110 -11.84 14.74 0.55
N GLU A 111 -11.67 15.55 1.60
CA GLU A 111 -12.48 15.43 2.82
C GLU A 111 -13.83 16.13 2.66
N THR A 112 -14.91 15.44 3.00
CA THR A 112 -16.25 16.04 3.02
C THR A 112 -16.34 17.15 4.07
N ARG A 113 -17.23 18.12 3.84
CA ARG A 113 -17.61 19.13 4.84
C ARG A 113 -18.88 18.75 5.62
N ALA A 114 -19.46 17.59 5.33
CA ALA A 114 -20.63 17.10 6.01
C ALA A 114 -20.35 16.91 7.51
N LYS A 115 -21.33 17.28 8.34
CA LYS A 115 -21.26 17.07 9.79
C LYS A 115 -21.79 15.67 10.13
N HIS A 116 -21.38 15.17 11.29
CA HIS A 116 -21.85 13.87 11.83
C HIS A 116 -21.41 12.64 11.01
N ILE A 117 -20.25 12.71 10.37
CA ILE A 117 -19.66 11.56 9.69
C ILE A 117 -18.98 10.66 10.72
N ALA A 118 -19.27 9.36 10.66
CA ALA A 118 -18.59 8.37 11.49
C ALA A 118 -17.10 8.30 11.13
N ASN A 119 -16.26 7.99 12.11
CA ASN A 119 -14.84 7.74 11.85
C ASN A 119 -14.68 6.36 11.20
N THR A 120 -14.24 6.34 9.95
CA THR A 120 -13.98 5.10 9.17
C THR A 120 -12.47 4.84 9.01
N GLY A 121 -11.63 5.69 9.61
CA GLY A 121 -10.18 5.65 9.50
C GLY A 121 -9.61 6.76 8.63
N GLN A 122 -8.40 7.21 8.98
CA GLN A 122 -7.68 8.24 8.23
C GLN A 122 -7.07 7.62 6.97
N LYS A 123 -7.46 8.14 5.82
CA LYS A 123 -6.92 7.78 4.50
C LYS A 123 -6.01 8.90 4.02
N THR A 124 -4.97 8.54 3.28
CA THR A 124 -4.15 9.49 2.52
C THR A 124 -3.96 8.93 1.13
N LEU A 125 -4.31 9.74 0.12
CA LEU A 125 -4.10 9.45 -1.28
C LEU A 125 -3.06 10.43 -1.81
N SER A 126 -2.02 9.91 -2.43
CA SER A 126 -0.95 10.70 -3.03
C SER A 126 -0.74 10.26 -4.47
N PHE A 127 -0.48 11.22 -5.34
CA PHE A 127 -0.20 10.99 -6.75
C PHE A 127 0.99 11.83 -7.19
N VAL A 128 1.88 11.23 -7.96
CA VAL A 128 2.93 11.93 -8.69
C VAL A 128 2.73 11.62 -10.16
N HIS A 129 2.77 12.64 -11.02
CA HIS A 129 2.78 12.49 -12.46
C HIS A 129 3.63 13.57 -13.11
N GLY A 130 4.77 13.16 -13.68
CA GLY A 130 5.79 14.11 -14.13
C GLY A 130 6.21 15.06 -12.99
N ASP A 131 6.04 16.37 -13.20
CA ASP A 131 6.34 17.41 -12.21
C ASP A 131 5.16 17.74 -11.28
N ALA A 132 3.98 17.19 -11.53
CA ALA A 132 2.81 17.40 -10.70
C ALA A 132 2.78 16.40 -9.54
N TRP A 133 2.52 16.89 -8.34
CA TRP A 133 2.24 16.07 -7.18
C TRP A 133 0.96 16.53 -6.49
N PHE A 134 0.17 15.57 -6.03
CA PHE A 134 -1.05 15.79 -5.29
C PHE A 134 -1.04 14.90 -4.05
N THR A 135 -1.57 15.43 -2.95
CA THR A 135 -1.78 14.68 -1.73
C THR A 135 -3.01 15.20 -1.03
N CYS A 136 -3.86 14.28 -0.61
CA CYS A 136 -5.00 14.61 0.22
C CYS A 136 -5.23 13.55 1.29
N SER A 137 -5.63 13.99 2.47
CA SER A 137 -5.96 13.13 3.60
C SER A 137 -7.43 13.32 3.95
N PHE A 138 -8.16 12.23 4.14
CA PHE A 138 -9.59 12.25 4.40
C PHE A 138 -10.03 11.07 5.30
N ASN A 139 -11.01 11.29 6.16
CA ASN A 139 -11.79 10.24 6.82
C ASN A 139 -12.90 9.75 5.89
N PHE A 140 -13.57 10.66 5.17
CA PHE A 140 -14.65 10.33 4.25
C PHE A 140 -14.68 11.34 3.10
N SER A 141 -14.96 10.85 1.89
CA SER A 141 -15.12 11.69 0.70
C SER A 141 -16.54 11.62 0.16
N ASP A 142 -17.11 12.77 -0.19
CA ASP A 142 -18.31 12.91 -1.01
C ASP A 142 -17.96 13.18 -2.50
N ASN A 143 -16.67 13.19 -2.84
CA ASN A 143 -16.20 13.23 -4.22
C ASN A 143 -16.23 11.81 -4.81
N GLU A 144 -17.13 11.59 -5.77
CA GLU A 144 -17.35 10.28 -6.39
C GLU A 144 -16.07 9.64 -6.96
N ALA A 145 -15.15 10.41 -7.53
CA ALA A 145 -13.92 9.87 -8.07
C ALA A 145 -12.94 9.43 -6.97
N VAL A 146 -12.80 10.24 -5.91
CA VAL A 146 -11.99 9.87 -4.74
C VAL A 146 -12.56 8.62 -4.07
N THR A 147 -13.89 8.54 -3.91
CA THR A 147 -14.59 7.37 -3.37
C THR A 147 -14.34 6.13 -4.23
N LYS A 148 -14.47 6.22 -5.56
CA LYS A 148 -14.21 5.07 -6.45
C LYS A 148 -12.75 4.61 -6.41
N THR A 149 -11.80 5.56 -6.31
CA THR A 149 -10.38 5.23 -6.14
C THR A 149 -10.13 4.54 -4.80
N GLU A 150 -10.71 5.05 -3.71
CA GLU A 150 -10.67 4.41 -2.39
C GLU A 150 -11.24 2.97 -2.43
N GLU A 151 -12.45 2.80 -2.95
CA GLU A 151 -13.12 1.50 -3.07
C GLU A 151 -12.26 0.52 -3.88
N THR A 152 -11.60 1.00 -4.93
CA THR A 152 -10.69 0.17 -5.75
C THR A 152 -9.46 -0.27 -4.94
N PHE A 153 -8.83 0.63 -4.16
CA PHE A 153 -7.74 0.25 -3.25
C PHE A 153 -8.19 -0.72 -2.17
N GLN A 154 -9.38 -0.53 -1.61
CA GLN A 154 -9.94 -1.45 -0.61
C GLN A 154 -10.20 -2.83 -1.19
N ALA A 155 -10.73 -2.93 -2.42
CA ALA A 155 -10.96 -4.22 -3.05
C ALA A 155 -9.66 -4.96 -3.42
N LEU A 156 -8.60 -4.22 -3.77
CA LEU A 156 -7.25 -4.79 -3.90
C LEU A 156 -6.74 -5.31 -2.55
N ALA A 157 -6.87 -4.50 -1.49
CA ALA A 157 -6.42 -4.87 -0.14
C ALA A 157 -7.16 -6.11 0.37
N GLU A 158 -8.47 -6.19 0.13
CA GLU A 158 -9.32 -7.30 0.57
C GLU A 158 -8.82 -8.62 -0.04
N THR A 159 -8.47 -8.62 -1.33
CA THR A 159 -7.93 -9.81 -2.02
C THR A 159 -6.64 -10.29 -1.37
N ILE A 160 -5.73 -9.37 -1.07
CA ILE A 160 -4.45 -9.70 -0.43
C ILE A 160 -4.69 -10.24 0.99
N GLN A 161 -5.60 -9.61 1.74
CA GLN A 161 -5.96 -10.03 3.10
C GLN A 161 -6.64 -11.40 3.11
N PHE A 162 -7.51 -11.72 2.14
CA PHE A 162 -7.98 -13.09 1.92
C PHE A 162 -6.82 -14.05 1.73
N GLY A 163 -5.83 -13.71 0.90
CA GLY A 163 -4.62 -14.52 0.75
C GLY A 163 -3.92 -14.81 2.07
N VAL A 164 -3.71 -13.79 2.90
CA VAL A 164 -3.07 -13.93 4.22
C VAL A 164 -3.89 -14.85 5.14
N ARG A 165 -5.22 -14.66 5.19
CA ARG A 165 -6.12 -15.50 6.00
C ARG A 165 -6.12 -16.96 5.52
N LEU A 166 -6.24 -17.19 4.22
CA LEU A 166 -6.16 -18.52 3.61
C LEU A 166 -4.83 -19.21 3.91
N GLN A 167 -3.71 -18.48 3.87
CA GLN A 167 -2.40 -19.04 4.22
C GLN A 167 -2.32 -19.42 5.70
N HIS A 168 -2.86 -18.58 6.59
CA HIS A 168 -2.94 -18.86 8.02
C HIS A 168 -3.81 -20.09 8.32
N GLU A 169 -5.03 -20.13 7.80
CA GLU A 169 -5.98 -21.25 7.95
C GLU A 169 -5.40 -22.55 7.40
N ARG A 170 -4.75 -22.51 6.23
CA ARG A 170 -4.07 -23.69 5.69
C ARG A 170 -3.09 -24.32 6.67
N ARG A 171 -2.42 -23.49 7.49
CA ARG A 171 -1.42 -23.91 8.46
C ARG A 171 -2.01 -24.33 9.80
N PHE A 172 -3.05 -23.63 10.27
CA PHE A 172 -3.52 -23.75 11.66
C PHE A 172 -4.98 -24.20 11.80
N ASP A 173 -5.84 -23.91 10.83
CA ASP A 173 -7.27 -24.24 10.87
C ASP A 173 -7.82 -24.54 9.47
N ARG A 174 -7.65 -25.78 9.03
CA ARG A 174 -8.04 -26.20 7.68
C ARG A 174 -9.54 -26.37 7.49
N LEU A 175 -10.31 -26.42 8.57
CA LEU A 175 -11.76 -26.53 8.49
C LEU A 175 -12.39 -25.18 8.11
N SER A 176 -11.73 -24.07 8.48
CA SER A 176 -12.15 -22.71 8.13
C SER A 176 -11.87 -22.31 6.66
N LEU A 177 -11.07 -23.09 5.94
CA LEU A 177 -10.77 -22.81 4.53
C LEU A 177 -11.99 -22.83 3.60
N ASP A 178 -12.99 -23.69 3.85
CA ASP A 178 -14.18 -23.76 2.99
C ASP A 178 -15.02 -22.47 3.06
N PRO A 179 -15.45 -21.99 4.25
CA PRO A 179 -16.18 -20.74 4.36
C PRO A 179 -15.36 -19.50 3.96
N GLU A 180 -14.05 -19.49 4.21
CA GLU A 180 -13.19 -18.38 3.78
C GLU A 180 -13.11 -18.28 2.26
N MET A 181 -12.96 -19.42 1.57
CA MET A 181 -12.99 -19.45 0.11
C MET A 181 -14.37 -19.08 -0.47
N GLU A 182 -15.47 -19.42 0.20
CA GLU A 182 -16.83 -18.98 -0.21
C GLU A 182 -17.00 -17.48 -0.08
N SER A 183 -16.47 -16.91 1.00
CA SER A 183 -16.46 -15.46 1.21
C SER A 183 -15.68 -14.76 0.10
N LEU A 184 -14.47 -15.23 -0.22
CA LEU A 184 -13.67 -14.71 -1.34
C LEU A 184 -14.42 -14.78 -2.68
N GLU A 185 -15.09 -15.90 -3.00
CA GLU A 185 -15.92 -15.99 -4.22
C GLU A 185 -17.05 -14.95 -4.23
N GLY A 186 -17.68 -14.71 -3.08
CA GLY A 186 -18.72 -13.68 -2.91
C GLY A 186 -18.19 -12.27 -3.15
N GLU A 187 -17.06 -11.93 -2.55
CA GLU A 187 -16.42 -10.62 -2.68
C GLU A 187 -15.94 -10.36 -4.12
N LEU A 188 -15.38 -11.38 -4.79
CA LEU A 188 -15.00 -11.30 -6.21
C LEU A 188 -16.22 -11.03 -7.10
N LYS A 189 -17.32 -11.76 -6.90
CA LYS A 189 -18.57 -11.54 -7.66
C LYS A 189 -19.18 -10.17 -7.41
N GLY A 190 -19.05 -9.66 -6.18
CA GLY A 190 -19.51 -8.34 -5.78
C GLY A 190 -18.60 -7.19 -6.17
N GLY A 191 -17.43 -7.44 -6.77
CA GLY A 191 -16.43 -6.42 -7.11
C GLY A 191 -15.71 -5.83 -5.90
N ARG A 192 -15.88 -6.41 -4.72
CA ARG A 192 -15.23 -6.02 -3.45
C ARG A 192 -13.90 -6.74 -3.21
N ALA A 193 -13.55 -7.68 -4.09
CA ALA A 193 -12.21 -8.22 -4.27
C ALA A 193 -11.82 -8.11 -5.76
N LEU A 194 -10.55 -7.82 -6.04
CA LEU A 194 -10.01 -7.57 -7.38
C LEU A 194 -8.60 -8.17 -7.53
N GLU A 195 -8.16 -8.40 -8.77
CA GLU A 195 -6.79 -8.83 -9.08
C GLU A 195 -6.37 -10.11 -8.33
N ILE A 196 -7.21 -11.16 -8.44
CA ILE A 196 -7.00 -12.47 -7.81
C ILE A 196 -5.62 -13.09 -8.08
N ALA A 197 -4.97 -12.67 -9.17
CA ALA A 197 -3.61 -13.06 -9.51
C ALA A 197 -2.59 -12.74 -8.40
N ASN A 198 -2.82 -11.67 -7.62
CA ASN A 198 -1.94 -11.28 -6.51
C ASN A 198 -1.87 -12.31 -5.38
N ILE A 199 -2.81 -13.26 -5.30
CA ILE A 199 -2.79 -14.36 -4.33
C ILE A 199 -2.66 -15.75 -4.99
N ALA A 200 -2.31 -15.80 -6.28
CA ALA A 200 -2.19 -17.05 -7.02
C ALA A 200 -1.23 -18.07 -6.39
N PRO A 201 -0.06 -17.70 -5.80
CA PRO A 201 0.79 -18.67 -5.11
C PRO A 201 0.07 -19.41 -3.97
N ILE A 202 -0.80 -18.70 -3.24
CA ILE A 202 -1.56 -19.25 -2.11
C ILE A 202 -2.63 -20.20 -2.63
N LEU A 203 -3.38 -19.79 -3.66
CA LEU A 203 -4.37 -20.65 -4.33
C LEU A 203 -3.74 -21.92 -4.93
N LYS A 204 -2.56 -21.80 -5.55
CA LYS A 204 -1.79 -22.96 -6.07
C LYS A 204 -1.42 -23.91 -4.94
N SER A 205 -0.94 -23.37 -3.81
CA SER A 205 -0.60 -24.17 -2.64
C SER A 205 -1.81 -24.92 -2.07
N LEU A 206 -2.99 -24.30 -2.06
CA LEU A 206 -4.23 -24.94 -1.62
C LEU A 206 -4.65 -26.05 -2.59
N ALA A 207 -4.65 -25.79 -3.90
CA ALA A 207 -5.04 -26.78 -4.90
C ALA A 207 -4.18 -28.05 -4.88
N GLN A 208 -2.89 -27.90 -4.57
CA GLN A 208 -1.90 -28.99 -4.59
C GLN A 208 -1.75 -29.72 -3.24
N ASP A 209 -2.29 -29.20 -2.14
CA ASP A 209 -2.13 -29.80 -0.81
C ASP A 209 -3.18 -30.89 -0.56
N GLU A 210 -2.78 -32.16 -0.68
CA GLU A 210 -3.67 -33.33 -0.50
C GLU A 210 -4.32 -33.42 0.88
N ARG A 211 -3.76 -32.71 1.87
CA ARG A 211 -4.31 -32.70 3.22
C ARG A 211 -5.36 -31.59 3.42
N VAL A 212 -5.62 -30.76 2.41
CA VAL A 212 -6.71 -29.79 2.36
C VAL A 212 -7.97 -30.48 1.82
N ILE A 213 -9.14 -30.09 2.33
CA ILE A 213 -10.43 -30.65 1.91
C ILE A 213 -10.59 -30.51 0.38
N ASP A 214 -10.98 -31.59 -0.28
CA ASP A 214 -11.07 -31.69 -1.73
C ASP A 214 -11.94 -30.60 -2.40
N ARG A 215 -13.02 -30.16 -1.73
CA ARG A 215 -13.83 -29.02 -2.19
C ARG A 215 -13.03 -27.72 -2.28
N VAL A 216 -12.24 -27.39 -1.25
CA VAL A 216 -11.37 -26.21 -1.22
C VAL A 216 -10.34 -26.28 -2.34
N ARG A 217 -9.70 -27.45 -2.51
CA ARG A 217 -8.70 -27.68 -3.58
C ARG A 217 -9.27 -27.41 -4.96
N ARG A 218 -10.44 -27.99 -5.27
CA ARG A 218 -11.14 -27.77 -6.53
C ARG A 218 -11.55 -26.32 -6.72
N ARG A 219 -11.98 -25.63 -5.65
CA ARG A 219 -12.36 -24.22 -5.71
C ARG A 219 -11.15 -23.34 -6.05
N ALA A 220 -10.02 -23.55 -5.38
CA ALA A 220 -8.78 -22.85 -5.69
C ALA A 220 -8.32 -23.09 -7.14
N ALA A 221 -8.41 -24.34 -7.62
CA ALA A 221 -8.10 -24.66 -9.02
C ALA A 221 -9.00 -23.92 -10.01
N ARG A 222 -10.31 -23.84 -9.76
CA ARG A 222 -11.26 -23.08 -10.61
C ARG A 222 -10.99 -21.58 -10.61
N MET A 223 -10.63 -21.00 -9.46
CA MET A 223 -10.25 -19.58 -9.39
C MET A 223 -9.01 -19.29 -10.22
N LEU A 224 -7.99 -20.16 -10.14
CA LEU A 224 -6.78 -20.05 -10.96
C LEU A 224 -7.10 -20.17 -12.45
N GLU A 225 -7.96 -21.11 -12.83
CA GLU A 225 -8.40 -21.30 -14.21
C GLU A 225 -9.15 -20.07 -14.74
N SER A 226 -10.10 -19.55 -13.95
CA SER A 226 -10.89 -18.36 -14.31
C SER A 226 -10.01 -17.12 -14.46
N ALA A 227 -8.89 -17.06 -13.73
CA ALA A 227 -7.89 -16.01 -13.83
C ALA A 227 -6.87 -16.21 -14.97
N GLY A 228 -6.92 -17.34 -15.69
CA GLY A 228 -5.93 -17.69 -16.72
C GLY A 228 -4.55 -18.06 -16.17
N LEU A 229 -4.48 -18.52 -14.92
CA LEU A 229 -3.23 -18.75 -14.17
C LEU A 229 -2.89 -20.24 -13.99
N THR A 230 -3.63 -21.13 -14.64
CA THR A 230 -3.30 -22.56 -14.71
C THR A 230 -2.07 -22.75 -15.59
N GLN A 231 -1.02 -23.38 -15.04
CA GLN A 231 0.07 -23.82 -15.88
C GLN A 231 -0.38 -25.05 -16.66
N ASN A 232 -0.39 -24.93 -17.99
CA ASN A 232 -0.64 -26.05 -18.87
C ASN A 232 0.64 -26.92 -18.86
N PRO A 233 0.62 -28.16 -18.33
CA PRO A 233 1.82 -29.02 -18.28
C PRO A 233 2.37 -29.39 -19.66
N SER A 234 1.63 -29.08 -20.74
CA SER A 234 1.91 -29.48 -22.12
C SER A 234 2.97 -28.63 -22.84
N GLN A 235 3.44 -27.51 -22.29
CA GLN A 235 4.37 -26.60 -22.99
C GLN A 235 5.87 -26.84 -22.69
N SER A 236 6.23 -27.89 -21.95
CA SER A 236 7.64 -28.20 -21.62
C SER A 236 8.19 -29.47 -22.30
N GLN A 237 7.50 -30.04 -23.29
CA GLN A 237 7.94 -31.28 -23.96
C GLN A 237 8.12 -31.20 -25.48
N GLU A 238 8.11 -30.02 -26.09
CA GLU A 238 8.33 -29.88 -27.54
C GLU A 238 9.55 -29.02 -27.87
N ALA A 239 10.72 -29.49 -27.44
CA ALA A 239 12.00 -29.01 -27.95
C ALA A 239 13.12 -30.06 -27.74
N LEU A 240 13.06 -31.15 -28.50
CA LEU A 240 14.26 -31.92 -28.81
C LEU A 240 14.28 -32.21 -30.32
N PRO A 241 15.10 -31.49 -31.12
CA PRO A 241 15.30 -31.83 -32.52
C PRO A 241 16.09 -33.15 -32.60
N ARG A 242 15.65 -34.03 -33.51
CA ARG A 242 16.39 -35.24 -33.91
C ARG A 242 17.61 -34.89 -34.76
#